data_AF-A0A4Q6XWU9-F1
#
_entry.id   AF-A0A4Q6XWU9-F1
#
_cell.length_a   1.000
_cell.length_b   1.000
_cell.length_c   1.000
_cell.angle_alpha   90.00
_cell.angle_beta   90.00
_cell.angle_gamma   90.00
#
_symmetry.space_group_name_H-M   'P 1'
#
loop_
_entity.id
_entity.type
_entity.pdbx_description
1 polymer ?
#
loop_
_entity_poly.entity_id
_entity_poly.type
_entity_poly.pdbx_seq_one_letter_code
_entity_poly.pdbx_strand_id
1 'polypeptide(L)' 'FSILTRRRLRRGVFCGIVDLQAAINRYLKEHNADPKPFVWTKPAAQILDKLSRLPASSV' A
#
# COMPACT_ATOMS: atom_id res chain seq x y z
N PHE A 1 0.34 1.84 -1.51
CA PHE A 1 1.01 2.31 -2.73
C PHE A 1 0.91 3.82 -3.00
N SER A 2 -0.26 4.47 -2.82
CA SER A 2 -0.44 5.93 -3.09
C SER A 2 0.59 6.86 -2.42
N ILE A 3 1.04 6.55 -1.20
CA ILE A 3 1.95 7.42 -0.43
C ILE A 3 3.35 7.50 -1.08
N LEU A 4 3.97 6.35 -1.39
CA LEU A 4 5.26 6.28 -2.09
C LEU A 4 5.19 7.04 -3.42
N THR A 5 4.14 6.80 -4.21
CA THR A 5 3.97 7.45 -5.51
C THR A 5 3.88 8.96 -5.39
N ARG A 6 3.07 9.48 -4.45
CA ARG A 6 2.88 10.94 -4.27
C ARG A 6 4.11 11.62 -3.67
N ARG A 7 4.76 11.00 -2.70
CA ARG A 7 5.87 11.61 -1.94
C ARG A 7 7.22 11.49 -2.62
N ARG A 8 7.46 10.38 -3.32
CA ARG A 8 8.79 10.05 -3.87
C ARG A 8 8.82 9.99 -5.39
N LEU A 9 7.83 9.36 -6.03
CA LEU A 9 7.91 9.07 -7.47
C LEU A 9 7.47 10.25 -8.34
N ARG A 10 6.31 10.87 -8.06
CA ARG A 10 5.76 11.96 -8.87
C ARG A 10 6.53 13.28 -8.75
N ARG A 11 7.31 13.44 -7.68
CA ARG A 11 8.13 14.63 -7.39
C ARG A 11 9.63 14.41 -7.62
N GLY A 12 10.03 13.18 -7.93
CA GLY A 12 11.43 12.84 -8.18
C GLY A 12 11.77 12.99 -9.65
N VAL A 13 12.99 13.45 -9.92
CA VAL A 13 13.64 13.34 -11.23
C VAL A 13 14.69 12.26 -11.09
N PHE A 14 14.72 11.30 -12.02
CA PHE A 14 15.61 10.15 -11.97
C PHE A 14 16.40 10.06 -13.27
N CYS A 15 17.70 9.85 -13.18
CA CYS A 15 18.57 9.75 -14.36
C CYS A 15 18.51 8.37 -15.05
N GLY A 16 17.71 7.44 -14.52
CA GLY A 16 17.53 6.10 -15.08
C GLY A 16 16.85 5.12 -14.12
N ILE A 17 16.67 3.88 -14.57
CA ILE A 17 15.97 2.84 -13.79
C ILE A 17 16.70 2.46 -12.50
N VAL A 18 18.03 2.46 -12.51
CA VAL A 18 18.85 2.13 -11.33
C VAL A 18 18.64 3.16 -10.22
N ASP A 19 18.59 4.44 -10.58
CA ASP A 19 18.35 5.54 -9.64
C ASP A 19 16.91 5.49 -9.08
N LEU A 20 15.93 5.21 -9.93
CA LEU A 20 14.55 4.97 -9.51
C LEU A 20 14.45 3.80 -8.50
N GLN A 21 15.10 2.67 -8.80
CA GLN A 21 15.13 1.50 -7.91
C GLN A 21 15.79 1.83 -6.57
N ALA A 22 16.92 2.54 -6.59
CA ALA A 22 17.60 2.99 -5.37
C ALA A 22 16.70 3.91 -4.53
N ALA A 23 15.98 4.84 -5.16
CA ALA A 23 15.05 5.73 -4.48
C ALA A 23 13.86 4.99 -3.85
N ILE A 24 13.33 3.96 -4.50
CA ILE A 24 12.27 3.10 -3.96
C ILE A 24 12.79 2.30 -2.76
N ASN A 25 13.92 1.62 -2.90
CA ASN A 25 14.50 0.80 -1.84
C ASN A 25 14.84 1.62 -0.60
N ARG A 26 15.40 2.82 -0.80
CA ARG A 26 15.63 3.77 0.30
C ARG A 26 14.33 4.16 1.00
N TYR A 27 13.30 4.54 0.24
CA TYR A 27 12.00 4.88 0.83
C TYR A 27 11.42 3.73 1.64
N LEU A 28 11.48 2.50 1.12
CA LEU A 28 10.98 1.32 1.84
C LEU A 28 11.73 1.09 3.15
N LYS A 29 13.06 1.21 3.14
CA LYS A 29 13.89 1.06 4.35
C LYS A 29 13.51 2.09 5.42
N GLU A 30 13.42 3.37 5.03
CA GLU A 30 13.07 4.47 5.92
C GLU A 30 11.63 4.33 6.44
N HIS A 31 10.68 4.04 5.55
CA HIS A 31 9.26 3.95 5.91
C HIS A 31 8.94 2.73 6.78
N ASN A 32 9.68 1.64 6.61
CA ASN A 32 9.51 0.43 7.41
C ASN A 32 10.28 0.47 8.74
N ALA A 33 11.16 1.45 8.97
CA ALA A 33 11.86 1.62 10.24
C ALA A 33 10.91 2.05 11.38
N ASP A 34 9.89 2.86 11.05
CA ASP A 34 8.78 3.19 11.94
C ASP A 34 7.46 3.02 11.16
N PRO A 35 6.99 1.76 11.01
CA PRO A 35 5.84 1.49 10.19
C PRO A 35 4.59 1.98 10.91
N LYS A 36 3.71 2.68 10.19
CA LYS A 36 2.34 2.91 10.66
C LYS A 36 1.46 1.76 10.17
N PRO A 37 1.18 0.74 11.00
CA PRO A 37 0.41 -0.42 10.56
C PRO A 37 -1.01 -0.01 10.17
N PHE A 38 -1.53 -0.67 9.15
CA PHE A 38 -2.95 -0.61 8.87
C PHE A 38 -3.68 -1.45 9.91
N VAL A 39 -4.49 -0.80 10.74
CA VAL A 39 -5.30 -1.48 11.75
C VAL A 39 -6.67 -1.78 11.17
N TRP A 40 -7.02 -3.05 11.13
CA TRP A 40 -8.38 -3.48 10.78
C TRP A 40 -9.35 -2.98 11.84
N THR A 41 -10.24 -2.06 11.46
CA THR A 41 -11.26 -1.50 12.37
C THR A 41 -12.39 -2.49 12.66
N LYS A 42 -12.53 -3.51 11.80
CA LYS A 42 -13.58 -4.53 11.89
C LYS A 42 -12.93 -5.90 12.07
N PRO A 43 -13.44 -6.74 12.99
CA PRO A 43 -12.95 -8.10 13.14
C PRO A 43 -13.26 -8.91 11.89
N ALA A 44 -12.42 -9.91 11.60
CA ALA A 44 -12.56 -10.77 10.44
C ALA A 44 -13.97 -11.40 10.35
N ALA A 45 -14.54 -11.82 11.49
CA ALA A 45 -15.89 -12.36 11.56
C ALA A 45 -16.95 -11.41 10.99
N GLN A 46 -16.89 -10.11 11.29
CA GLN A 46 -17.84 -9.11 10.75
C GLN A 46 -17.67 -8.90 9.24
N ILE A 47 -16.45 -9.06 8.72
CA ILE A 47 -16.17 -8.98 7.28
C ILE A 47 -16.78 -10.19 6.58
N LEU A 48 -16.53 -11.39 7.10
CA LEU A 48 -17.05 -12.65 6.55
C LEU A 48 -18.58 -12.73 6.60
N ASP A 49 -19.18 -12.29 7.71
CA ASP A 49 -20.62 -12.19 7.88
C ASP A 49 -21.26 -11.17 6.92
N LYS A 50 -20.56 -10.09 6.57
CA LYS A 50 -21.01 -9.18 5.52
C LYS A 50 -20.95 -9.85 4.14
N LEU A 51 -19.91 -10.62 3.86
CA LEU A 51 -19.74 -11.32 2.58
C LEU A 51 -20.82 -12.39 2.37
N SER A 52 -21.21 -13.15 3.41
CA SER A 52 -22.23 -14.19 3.31
C SER A 52 -23.64 -13.65 3.01
N ARG A 53 -23.92 -12.40 3.36
CA ARG A 53 -25.19 -11.72 3.05
C ARG A 53 -25.26 -11.15 1.63
N LEU A 54 -24.13 -11.06 0.93
CA LEU A 54 -24.14 -10.54 -0.44
C LEU A 54 -24.71 -11.62 -1.37
N PRO A 55 -25.62 -11.27 -2.29
CA PRO A 55 -26.07 -12.22 -3.29
C PRO A 55 -24.87 -12.70 -4.10
N ALA A 56 -24.90 -13.97 -4.54
CA ALA A 56 -23.86 -14.51 -5.40
C ALA A 56 -23.67 -13.57 -6.59
N SER A 57 -22.42 -13.14 -6.82
CA SER A 57 -22.11 -12.28 -7.96
C SER A 57 -22.61 -13.00 -9.21
N SER A 58 -23.53 -12.38 -9.93
CA SER A 58 -23.99 -12.86 -11.23
C SER A 58 -22.86 -12.58 -12.23
N VAL A 59 -21.83 -13.43 -12.20
CA VAL A 59 -20.79 -13.50 -13.23
C VAL A 59 -21.13 -14.67 -14.15
#